data_AF-A0A973D0E1-F1
#
_entry.id   AF-A0A973D0E1-F1
#
_cell.length_a   1.000
_cell.length_b   1.000
_cell.length_c   1.000
_cell.angle_alpha   90.00
_cell.angle_beta   90.00
_cell.angle_gamma   90.00
#
_symmetry.space_group_name_H-M   'P 1'
#
loop_
_entity.id
_entity.type
_entity.pdbx_description
1 polymer ?
#
loop_
_entity_poly.entity_id
_entity_poly.type
_entity_poly.pdbx_seq_one_letter_code
_entity_poly.pdbx_strand_id
1 'polypeptide(L)'
;MKKINNLSRLILVGLMIASMNVMADSIDDFNNSWAGKALAIQRILDNHSPIIDNNILGTHNTYNSEVYRSCNFSVGCRYADPQQKHSIKDQLRMGARFIEIDVHWTLKQLSIFNYRYRLLMC
;
A
#
# COMPACT_ATOMS: atom_id res chain seq x y z
N MET A 1 -43.64 24.72 16.31
CA MET A 1 -42.22 24.81 15.88
C MET A 1 -41.32 24.53 17.07
N LYS A 2 -40.63 23.38 17.12
CA LYS A 2 -39.73 23.03 18.24
C LYS A 2 -38.44 23.87 18.15
N LYS A 3 -38.15 24.67 19.19
CA LYS A 3 -36.88 25.40 19.32
C LYS A 3 -35.73 24.39 19.42
N ILE A 4 -34.83 24.42 18.45
CA ILE A 4 -33.59 23.65 18.48
C ILE A 4 -32.68 24.32 19.52
N ASN A 5 -32.41 23.63 20.64
CA ASN A 5 -31.60 24.15 21.74
C ASN A 5 -30.13 24.26 21.33
N ASN A 6 -29.42 25.30 21.80
CA ASN A 6 -28.01 25.56 21.48
C ASN A 6 -27.09 24.34 21.73
N LEU A 7 -27.43 23.48 22.69
CA LEU A 7 -26.74 22.22 22.97
C LEU A 7 -26.80 21.22 21.80
N SER A 8 -27.96 21.12 21.14
CA SER A 8 -28.12 20.24 19.96
C SER A 8 -27.34 20.75 18.74
N ARG A 9 -27.17 22.07 18.61
CA ARG A 9 -26.30 22.66 17.58
C ARG A 9 -24.82 22.38 17.87
N LEU A 10 -24.39 22.47 19.13
CA LEU A 10 -23.01 22.16 19.54
C LEU A 10 -22.65 20.68 19.32
N ILE A 11 -23.57 19.76 19.62
CA ILE A 11 -23.38 18.32 19.38
C ILE A 11 -23.27 18.03 17.87
N LEU A 12 -24.12 18.66 17.05
CA LEU A 12 -24.08 18.47 15.60
C LEU A 12 -22.77 19.00 14.97
N VAL A 13 -22.28 20.15 15.45
CA VAL A 13 -20.99 20.71 15.03
C VAL A 13 -19.82 19.82 15.48
N GLY A 14 -19.85 19.29 16.71
CA GLY A 14 -18.84 18.35 17.21
C GLY A 14 -18.76 17.06 16.39
N LEU A 15 -19.91 16.53 15.96
CA LEU A 15 -19.99 15.34 15.09
C LEU A 15 -19.44 15.61 13.67
N MET A 16 -19.66 16.79 13.10
CA MET A 16 -19.10 17.14 11.80
C MET A 16 -17.58 17.35 11.84
N ILE A 17 -17.04 17.96 12.89
CA ILE A 17 -15.59 18.14 13.06
C ILE A 17 -14.87 16.79 13.25
N ALA A 18 -15.51 15.82 13.92
CA ALA A 18 -14.94 14.48 14.10
C ALA A 18 -14.83 13.67 12.79
N SER A 19 -15.52 14.08 11.72
CA SER A 19 -15.53 13.37 10.43
C SER A 19 -14.44 13.82 9.44
N MET A 20 -13.56 14.77 9.81
CA MET A 20 -12.70 15.49 8.86
C MET A 20 -11.34 14.86 8.53
N ASN A 21 -11.09 13.56 8.79
CA ASN A 21 -9.74 12.98 8.58
C ASN A 21 -9.72 11.69 7.76
N VAL A 22 -10.56 11.59 6.72
CA VAL A 22 -10.31 10.65 5.61
C VAL A 22 -9.95 11.49 4.39
N MET A 23 -8.69 11.91 4.32
CA MET A 23 -8.17 12.59 3.14
C MET A 23 -7.95 11.53 2.06
N ALA A 24 -8.67 11.65 0.95
CA ALA A 24 -8.43 10.83 -0.23
C ALA A 24 -6.97 11.02 -0.70
N ASP A 25 -6.31 9.91 -1.02
CA ASP A 25 -4.96 9.93 -1.60
C ASP A 25 -4.98 9.55 -3.09
N SER A 26 -3.80 9.55 -3.70
CA SER A 26 -3.67 9.22 -5.13
C SER A 26 -4.10 7.79 -5.48
N ILE A 27 -4.11 6.88 -4.50
CA ILE A 27 -4.61 5.52 -4.68
C ILE A 27 -6.14 5.52 -4.71
N ASP A 28 -6.77 6.35 -3.88
CA ASP A 28 -8.22 6.54 -3.92
C ASP A 28 -8.66 7.19 -5.25
N ASP A 29 -7.90 8.14 -5.79
CA ASP A 29 -8.13 8.70 -7.12
C ASP A 29 -8.04 7.63 -8.22
N PHE A 30 -7.01 6.77 -8.17
CA PHE A 30 -6.88 5.63 -9.08
C PHE A 30 -8.07 4.67 -8.96
N ASN A 31 -8.48 4.32 -7.74
CA ASN A 31 -9.61 3.42 -7.50
C ASN A 31 -10.94 4.01 -7.99
N ASN A 32 -11.07 5.33 -7.99
CA ASN A 32 -12.23 6.03 -8.54
C ASN A 32 -12.19 6.23 -10.06
N SER A 33 -11.02 6.07 -10.69
CA SER A 33 -10.85 6.11 -12.14
C SER A 33 -11.56 4.95 -12.84
N TRP A 34 -11.73 5.07 -14.16
CA TRP A 34 -12.28 3.97 -14.97
C TRP A 34 -11.45 2.68 -14.82
N ALA A 35 -10.12 2.78 -14.83
CA ALA A 35 -9.23 1.63 -14.74
C ALA A 35 -9.36 0.91 -13.39
N GLY A 36 -9.30 1.65 -12.28
CA GLY A 36 -9.46 1.08 -10.94
C GLY A 36 -10.81 0.36 -10.76
N LYS A 37 -11.90 0.99 -11.24
CA LYS A 37 -13.24 0.38 -11.23
C LYS A 37 -13.32 -0.87 -12.10
N ALA A 38 -12.75 -0.85 -13.30
CA ALA A 38 -12.74 -2.01 -14.19
C ALA A 38 -12.01 -3.21 -13.55
N LEU A 39 -10.84 -2.98 -12.94
CA LEU A 39 -10.11 -4.02 -12.22
C LEU A 39 -10.89 -4.56 -11.01
N ALA A 40 -11.57 -3.69 -10.27
CA ALA A 40 -12.42 -4.11 -9.16
C ALA A 40 -13.59 -4.99 -9.63
N ILE A 41 -14.24 -4.63 -10.75
CA ILE A 41 -15.34 -5.42 -11.34
C ILE A 41 -14.82 -6.76 -11.85
N GLN A 42 -13.67 -6.79 -12.55
CA GLN A 42 -13.05 -8.03 -13.03
C GLN A 42 -12.84 -9.02 -11.87
N ARG A 43 -12.37 -8.54 -10.72
CA ARG A 43 -12.20 -9.37 -9.52
C ARG A 43 -13.52 -9.90 -8.97
N ILE A 44 -14.62 -9.14 -9.08
CA ILE A 44 -15.94 -9.56 -8.58
C ILE A 44 -16.52 -10.71 -9.42
N LEU A 45 -16.24 -10.73 -10.73
CA LEU A 45 -16.69 -11.83 -11.62
C LEU A 45 -16.18 -13.19 -11.12
N ASP A 46 -14.98 -13.21 -10.54
CA ASP A 46 -14.28 -14.43 -10.11
C ASP A 46 -14.56 -14.80 -8.64
N ASN A 47 -15.42 -14.07 -7.91
CA ASN A 47 -15.58 -14.20 -6.46
C ASN A 47 -16.06 -15.58 -5.97
N HIS A 48 -16.72 -16.36 -6.84
CA HIS A 48 -17.21 -17.70 -6.53
C HIS A 48 -16.57 -18.78 -7.42
N SER A 49 -15.53 -18.41 -8.16
CA SER A 49 -14.81 -19.31 -9.04
C SER A 49 -13.61 -19.92 -8.30
N PRO A 50 -13.22 -21.18 -8.59
CA PRO A 50 -11.98 -21.75 -8.10
C PRO A 50 -10.78 -20.86 -8.46
N ILE A 51 -9.78 -20.77 -7.59
CA ILE A 51 -8.58 -19.92 -7.81
C ILE A 51 -7.89 -20.22 -9.16
N ILE A 52 -7.93 -21.47 -9.63
CA ILE A 52 -7.32 -21.89 -10.90
C ILE A 52 -7.97 -21.23 -12.13
N ASP A 53 -9.22 -20.79 -12.01
CA ASP A 53 -10.00 -20.17 -13.07
C ASP A 53 -10.04 -18.62 -12.95
N ASN A 54 -9.39 -18.06 -11.92
CA ASN A 54 -9.43 -16.63 -11.64
C ASN A 54 -8.37 -15.86 -12.43
N ASN A 55 -8.72 -14.67 -12.91
CA ASN A 55 -7.75 -13.73 -13.47
C ASN A 55 -7.20 -12.81 -12.36
N ILE A 56 -6.13 -13.27 -11.72
CA ILE A 56 -5.53 -12.58 -10.57
C ILE A 56 -4.40 -11.67 -11.03
N LEU A 57 -4.59 -10.35 -10.87
CA LEU A 57 -3.49 -9.40 -10.98
C LEU A 57 -2.54 -9.53 -9.80
N GLY A 58 -1.24 -9.48 -10.09
CA GLY A 58 -0.21 -9.49 -9.07
C GLY A 58 1.00 -8.67 -9.44
N THR A 59 1.92 -8.57 -8.48
CA THR A 59 3.21 -7.91 -8.68
C THR A 59 4.34 -8.88 -8.41
N HIS A 60 5.32 -8.87 -9.31
CA HIS A 60 6.59 -9.58 -9.17
C HIS A 60 7.54 -8.71 -8.34
N ASN A 61 8.33 -9.31 -7.45
CA ASN A 61 9.23 -8.57 -6.53
C ASN A 61 8.51 -7.43 -5.80
N THR A 62 7.40 -7.78 -5.14
CA THR A 62 6.46 -6.84 -4.53
C THR A 62 7.15 -5.91 -3.52
N TYR A 63 8.19 -6.36 -2.83
CA TYR A 63 8.90 -5.56 -1.83
C TYR A 63 10.00 -4.65 -2.43
N ASN A 64 10.54 -4.91 -3.62
CA ASN A 64 11.51 -4.03 -4.29
C ASN A 64 10.82 -2.79 -4.85
N SER A 65 10.40 -1.91 -3.93
CA SER A 65 9.68 -0.70 -4.24
C SER A 65 10.44 0.58 -3.90
N GLU A 66 10.21 1.63 -4.69
CA GLU A 66 10.67 3.00 -4.47
C GLU A 66 10.42 3.49 -3.05
N VAL A 67 9.27 3.15 -2.45
CA VAL A 67 8.92 3.58 -1.08
C VAL A 67 9.81 2.98 0.01
N TYR A 68 10.45 1.85 -0.28
CA TYR A 68 11.35 1.16 0.66
C TYR A 68 12.82 1.40 0.32
N ARG A 69 13.10 2.16 -0.74
CA ARG A 69 14.45 2.54 -1.15
C ARG A 69 15.13 3.31 -0.04
N SER A 70 16.38 2.97 0.23
CA SER A 70 17.19 3.62 1.25
C SER A 70 18.64 3.64 0.80
N CYS A 71 19.23 4.83 0.73
CA CYS A 71 20.65 5.00 0.41
C CYS A 71 21.32 5.74 1.56
N ASN A 72 22.36 5.14 2.13
CA ASN A 72 23.19 5.81 3.12
C ASN A 72 24.66 5.44 2.87
N PHE A 73 25.52 6.45 2.85
CA PHE A 73 26.95 6.32 2.56
C PHE A 73 27.65 5.24 3.42
N SER A 74 27.24 5.09 4.68
CA SER A 74 27.87 4.15 5.63
C SER A 74 27.39 2.70 5.49
N VAL A 75 26.27 2.45 4.79
CA VAL A 75 25.63 1.12 4.74
C VAL A 75 25.19 0.68 3.33
N GLY A 76 25.45 1.48 2.30
CA GLY A 76 25.09 1.22 0.90
C GLY A 76 23.65 1.63 0.54
N CYS A 77 23.28 1.34 -0.70
CA CYS A 77 21.95 1.57 -1.25
C CYS A 77 21.15 0.26 -1.29
N ARG A 78 19.91 0.30 -0.78
CA ARG A 78 18.88 -0.73 -0.97
C ARG A 78 17.93 -0.27 -2.07
N TYR A 79 17.61 -1.16 -3.00
CA TYR A 79 16.70 -0.91 -4.13
C TYR A 79 17.17 0.26 -5.00
N ALA A 80 18.42 0.20 -5.47
CA ALA A 80 18.98 1.20 -6.37
C ALA A 80 18.18 1.30 -7.69
N ASP A 81 17.63 0.16 -8.14
CA ASP A 81 16.69 0.05 -9.26
C ASP A 81 15.38 -0.61 -8.78
N PRO A 82 14.44 0.20 -8.24
CA PRO A 82 13.17 -0.32 -7.73
C PRO A 82 12.25 -0.76 -8.86
N GLN A 83 11.62 -1.93 -8.70
CA GLN A 83 10.71 -2.50 -9.70
C GLN A 83 9.25 -2.11 -9.47
N GLN A 84 8.91 -1.65 -8.26
CA GLN A 84 7.57 -1.22 -7.89
C GLN A 84 7.58 0.25 -7.43
N LYS A 85 6.53 1.01 -7.75
CA LYS A 85 6.40 2.42 -7.30
C LYS A 85 5.74 2.57 -5.93
N HIS A 86 4.86 1.64 -5.59
CA HIS A 86 3.96 1.76 -4.44
C HIS A 86 4.31 0.76 -3.34
N SER A 87 3.96 1.10 -2.10
CA SER A 87 4.09 0.17 -0.96
C SER A 87 3.28 -1.11 -1.19
N ILE A 88 3.61 -2.21 -0.50
CA ILE A 88 2.79 -3.44 -0.57
C ILE A 88 1.33 -3.12 -0.24
N LYS A 89 1.10 -2.28 0.78
CA LYS A 89 -0.24 -1.83 1.17
C LYS A 89 -0.97 -1.20 -0.02
N ASP A 90 -0.31 -0.30 -0.73
CA ASP A 90 -0.93 0.43 -1.84
C ASP A 90 -1.07 -0.46 -3.08
N GLN A 91 -0.13 -1.36 -3.38
CA GLN A 91 -0.28 -2.38 -4.42
C GLN A 91 -1.55 -3.24 -4.16
N LEU A 92 -1.80 -3.64 -2.92
CA LEU A 92 -3.02 -4.36 -2.53
C LEU A 92 -4.28 -3.48 -2.65
N ARG A 93 -4.20 -2.19 -2.29
CA ARG A 93 -5.31 -1.23 -2.45
C ARG A 93 -5.65 -0.99 -3.92
N MET A 94 -4.66 -1.07 -4.82
CA MET A 94 -4.83 -0.94 -6.28
C MET A 94 -5.34 -2.21 -6.95
N GLY A 95 -5.49 -3.31 -6.22
CA GLY A 95 -6.14 -4.54 -6.71
C GLY A 95 -5.25 -5.77 -6.84
N ALA A 96 -3.94 -5.68 -6.57
CA ALA A 96 -3.07 -6.85 -6.59
C ALA A 96 -3.54 -7.90 -5.57
N ARG A 97 -3.69 -9.16 -5.99
CA ARG A 97 -4.08 -10.29 -5.12
C ARG A 97 -3.14 -11.48 -5.23
N PHE A 98 -2.13 -11.39 -6.09
CA PHE A 98 -0.92 -12.18 -6.04
C PHE A 98 0.26 -11.26 -5.73
N ILE A 99 1.13 -11.67 -4.81
CA ILE A 99 2.35 -10.95 -4.47
C ILE A 99 3.50 -11.95 -4.37
N GLU A 100 4.69 -11.48 -4.73
CA GLU A 100 5.93 -12.23 -4.67
C GLU A 100 6.90 -11.51 -3.76
N ILE A 101 7.43 -12.24 -2.78
CA ILE A 101 8.35 -11.71 -1.79
C ILE A 101 9.63 -12.52 -1.87
N ASP A 102 10.68 -11.86 -2.34
CA ASP A 102 12.00 -12.44 -2.43
C ASP A 102 12.77 -12.16 -1.15
N VAL A 103 13.40 -13.18 -0.59
CA VAL A 103 14.17 -13.03 0.66
C VAL A 103 15.57 -13.59 0.48
N HIS A 104 16.55 -12.73 0.73
CA HIS A 104 17.96 -13.02 0.56
C HIS A 104 18.71 -12.87 1.88
N TRP A 105 19.65 -13.78 2.14
CA TRP A 105 20.68 -13.55 3.13
C TRP A 105 21.71 -12.58 2.56
N THR A 106 21.93 -11.46 3.24
CA THR A 106 22.93 -10.47 2.83
C THR A 106 23.87 -10.15 3.98
N LEU A 107 25.11 -9.80 3.64
CA LEU A 107 26.06 -9.21 4.56
C LEU A 107 25.81 -7.71 4.61
N LYS A 108 25.35 -7.22 5.76
CA LYS A 108 25.25 -5.77 5.99
C LYS A 108 26.47 -5.29 6.75
N GLN A 109 27.13 -4.28 6.19
CA GLN A 109 28.12 -3.49 6.88
C GLN A 109 27.44 -2.63 7.95
N LEU A 110 27.81 -2.82 9.21
CA LEU A 110 27.40 -1.98 10.33
C LEU A 110 28.47 -0.93 10.67
N SER A 111 29.74 -1.27 10.44
CA SER A 111 30.90 -0.36 10.47
C SER A 111 31.96 -0.88 9.51
N ILE A 112 33.04 -0.11 9.28
CA ILE A 112 34.14 -0.46 8.35
C ILE A 112 34.81 -1.82 8.59
N PHE A 113 34.63 -2.43 9.76
CA PHE A 113 35.16 -3.77 10.09
C PHE A 113 34.11 -4.69 10.74
N ASN A 114 32.82 -4.35 10.67
CA ASN A 114 31.76 -5.14 11.30
C ASN A 114 30.67 -5.45 10.29
N TYR A 115 30.54 -6.74 9.95
CA TYR A 115 29.54 -7.26 9.03
C TYR A 115 28.68 -8.30 9.75
N ARG A 116 27.36 -8.22 9.55
CA ARG A 116 26.43 -9.23 10.06
C ARG A 116 25.51 -9.70 8.95
N TYR A 117 25.23 -11.01 8.97
CA TYR A 117 24.17 -11.57 8.15
C TYR A 117 22.82 -11.02 8.61
N ARG A 118 22.01 -10.62 7.64
CA ARG A 118 20.61 -10.23 7.86
C ARG A 118 19.79 -10.67 6.66
N LEU A 119 18.48 -10.75 6.88
CA LEU A 119 17.53 -10.88 5.79
C LEU A 119 17.35 -9.52 5.08
N LEU A 120 17.36 -9.58 3.75
CA LEU A 120 17.00 -8.52 2.84
C LEU A 120 15.80 -9.02 2.03
N MET A 121 14.68 -8.32 2.12
CA MET A 121 13.55 -8.53 1.22
C MET A 121 13.82 -7.81 -0.11
N CYS A 122 13.35 -8.36 -1.21
CA CYS A 122 13.34 -7.80 -2.56
C CYS A 122 11.95 -8.02 -3.17
#